data_AF-A0A4R8L5T8-F1
#
_entry.id   AF-A0A4R8L5T8-F1
#
_cell.length_a   1.000
_cell.length_b   1.000
_cell.length_c   1.000
_cell.angle_alpha   90.00
_cell.angle_beta   90.00
_cell.angle_gamma   90.00
#
_symmetry.space_group_name_H-M   'P 1'
#
loop_
_entity.id
_entity.type
_entity.pdbx_description
1 polymer ?
#
loop_
_entity_poly.entity_id
_entity_poly.type
_entity_poly.pdbx_seq_one_letter_code
_entity_poly.pdbx_strand_id
1 'polypeptide(L)'
;MRLVTGKPQGNEKPERVLADIDQPIFSPDGATVYFLTAASASSAAIHAVPAAGGPQRYVTDGNALSVVNKGKYVGSLLVAQHRVMSGHGSWDPQVLMSPAGKTIKVVGEDANALRSVEAERN
;
A
#
# COMPACT_ATOMS: atom_id res chain seq x y z
N MET A 1 7.91 18.92 15.86
CA MET A 1 7.47 18.25 14.61
C MET A 1 8.38 18.75 13.50
N ARG A 2 9.22 17.91 12.88
CA ARG A 2 10.13 18.32 11.81
C ARG A 2 9.56 17.81 10.50
N LEU A 3 9.11 18.72 9.64
CA LEU A 3 8.71 18.38 8.27
C LEU A 3 9.99 18.11 7.48
N VAL A 4 10.15 16.89 6.97
CA VAL A 4 11.22 16.55 6.03
C VAL A 4 10.60 16.65 4.64
N THR A 5 11.02 17.64 3.86
CA THR A 5 10.69 17.73 2.45
C THR A 5 11.89 17.23 1.65
N GLY A 6 11.66 16.22 0.83
CA GLY A 6 12.60 15.76 -0.19
C GLY A 6 11.81 15.55 -1.47
N LYS A 7 12.42 15.85 -2.63
CA LYS A 7 11.89 15.43 -3.93
C LYS A 7 12.78 14.28 -4.43
N PRO A 8 12.21 13.17 -4.96
CA PRO A 8 13.03 12.11 -5.52
C PRO A 8 13.80 12.64 -6.74
N GLN A 9 15.05 12.20 -6.94
CA GLN A 9 15.81 12.50 -8.15
C GLN A 9 15.47 11.56 -9.32
N GLY A 10 14.66 10.53 -9.06
CA GLY A 10 14.06 9.65 -10.07
C GLY A 10 14.90 8.41 -10.42
N ASN A 11 16.01 8.19 -9.71
CA ASN A 11 16.87 7.00 -9.86
C ASN A 11 17.04 6.21 -8.57
N GLU A 12 16.44 6.68 -7.47
CA GLU A 12 16.49 6.00 -6.18
C GLU A 12 15.61 4.76 -6.17
N LYS A 13 16.00 3.77 -5.36
CA LYS A 13 15.12 2.62 -5.12
C LYS A 13 13.93 3.07 -4.24
N PRO A 14 12.69 2.66 -4.55
CA PRO A 14 11.50 3.11 -3.83
C PRO A 14 11.59 2.98 -2.31
N GLU A 15 12.27 1.95 -1.80
CA GLU A 15 12.38 1.67 -0.38
C GLU A 15 13.13 2.77 0.40
N ARG A 16 13.86 3.64 -0.31
CA ARG A 16 14.64 4.77 0.24
C ARG A 16 13.97 6.13 0.02
N VAL A 17 12.86 6.19 -0.70
CA VAL A 17 12.17 7.44 -1.04
C VAL A 17 11.05 7.72 -0.03
N LEU A 18 11.19 8.81 0.72
CA LEU A 18 10.15 9.33 1.62
C LEU A 18 9.79 10.75 1.19
N ALA A 19 9.21 10.84 0.00
CA ALA A 19 8.80 12.08 -0.64
C ALA A 19 7.34 11.97 -1.09
N ASP A 20 6.68 13.12 -1.24
CA ASP A 20 5.27 13.22 -1.67
C ASP A 20 4.36 12.26 -0.87
N ILE A 21 4.49 12.31 0.46
CA ILE A 21 3.71 11.46 1.37
C ILE A 21 2.22 11.79 1.25
N ASP A 22 1.41 10.77 0.97
CA ASP A 22 -0.04 10.91 0.83
C ASP A 22 -0.79 9.73 1.50
N GLN A 23 -2.09 9.92 1.73
CA GLN A 23 -3.05 8.94 2.26
C GLN A 23 -2.56 8.16 3.49
N PRO A 24 -2.22 8.82 4.62
CA PRO A 24 -1.92 8.12 5.84
C PRO A 24 -3.16 7.38 6.39
N ILE A 25 -3.03 6.08 6.66
CA ILE A 25 -4.08 5.22 7.19
C ILE A 25 -3.53 4.39 8.35
N PHE A 26 -4.24 4.41 9.48
CA PHE A 26 -3.89 3.58 10.64
C PHE A 26 -4.30 2.10 10.42
N SER A 27 -3.50 1.19 10.96
CA SER A 27 -3.96 -0.18 11.22
C SER A 27 -5.13 -0.20 12.20
N PRO A 28 -5.99 -1.23 12.21
CA PRO A 28 -7.18 -1.26 13.05
C PRO A 28 -6.86 -1.21 14.56
N ASP A 29 -5.69 -1.72 14.95
CA ASP A 29 -5.16 -1.66 16.32
C ASP A 29 -4.45 -0.32 16.66
N GLY A 30 -4.34 0.59 15.69
CA GLY A 30 -3.65 1.88 15.82
C GLY A 30 -2.13 1.80 15.93
N ALA A 31 -1.52 0.61 15.86
CA ALA A 31 -0.09 0.42 16.10
C ALA A 31 0.80 0.85 14.93
N THR A 32 0.26 0.88 13.71
CA THR A 32 1.00 1.16 12.47
C THR A 32 0.29 2.22 11.66
N VAL A 33 1.05 3.14 11.05
CA VAL A 33 0.56 4.06 10.01
C VAL A 33 1.13 3.60 8.68
N TYR A 34 0.26 3.34 7.72
CA TYR A 34 0.62 3.10 6.33
C TYR A 34 0.38 4.36 5.50
N PHE A 35 1.17 4.58 4.46
CA PHE A 35 1.07 5.78 3.62
C PHE A 35 1.72 5.53 2.26
N LEU A 36 1.33 6.33 1.27
CA LEU A 36 1.94 6.33 -0.05
C LEU A 36 3.13 7.29 -0.12
N THR A 37 4.11 6.97 -0.94
CA THR A 37 5.22 7.82 -1.34
C THR A 37 5.42 7.76 -2.86
N ALA A 38 6.06 8.79 -3.42
CA ALA A 38 6.55 8.71 -4.79
C ALA A 38 7.59 7.57 -4.93
N ALA A 39 7.50 6.78 -6.00
CA ALA A 39 8.46 5.73 -6.31
C ALA A 39 9.06 5.85 -7.72
N SER A 40 8.22 6.04 -8.73
CA SER A 40 8.62 6.26 -10.12
C SER A 40 7.57 7.11 -10.86
N ALA A 41 7.82 7.43 -12.13
CA ALA A 41 6.87 8.21 -12.94
C ALA A 41 5.50 7.51 -13.14
N SER A 42 5.44 6.18 -13.01
CA SER A 42 4.23 5.38 -13.26
C SER A 42 3.74 4.61 -12.03
N SER A 43 4.42 4.71 -10.89
CA SER A 43 4.03 4.00 -9.66
C SER A 43 4.37 4.79 -8.41
N ALA A 44 3.50 4.71 -7.42
CA ALA A 44 3.81 5.02 -6.03
C ALA A 44 4.30 3.78 -5.28
N ALA A 45 4.80 3.98 -4.07
CA ALA A 45 5.14 2.93 -3.12
C ALA A 45 4.34 3.10 -1.83
N ILE A 46 4.15 1.99 -1.12
CA ILE A 46 3.50 1.98 0.18
C ILE A 46 4.56 1.68 1.24
N HIS A 47 4.60 2.54 2.25
CA HIS A 47 5.45 2.41 3.42
C HIS A 47 4.62 2.30 4.69
N ALA A 48 5.27 1.87 5.77
CA ALA A 48 4.69 1.76 7.09
C ALA A 48 5.64 2.30 8.16
N VAL A 49 5.11 2.94 9.19
CA VAL A 49 5.86 3.33 10.39
C VAL A 49 5.07 2.94 11.65
N PRO A 50 5.73 2.56 12.76
CA PRO A 50 5.05 2.42 14.04
C PRO A 50 4.44 3.73 14.50
N ALA A 51 3.18 3.74 14.95
CA ALA A 51 2.51 4.95 15.41
C ALA A 51 3.20 5.61 16.62
N ALA A 52 3.89 4.81 17.43
CA ALA A 52 4.72 5.28 18.55
C ALA A 52 6.05 5.95 18.10
N GLY A 53 6.33 5.99 16.79
CA GLY A 53 7.61 6.37 16.23
C GLY A 53 8.58 5.19 16.09
N GLY A 54 9.52 5.31 15.16
CA GLY A 54 10.48 4.26 14.85
C GLY A 54 10.89 4.27 13.38
N PRO A 55 11.65 3.27 12.93
CA PRO A 55 12.06 3.17 11.55
C PRO A 55 10.85 2.94 10.64
N GLN A 56 10.83 3.62 9.50
CA GLN A 56 9.93 3.25 8.41
C GLN A 56 10.36 1.89 7.83
N ARG A 57 9.40 1.18 7.24
CA ARG A 57 9.67 0.06 6.33
C ARG A 57 8.88 0.20 5.04
N TYR A 58 9.48 -0.22 3.94
CA TYR A 58 8.80 -0.46 2.68
C TYR A 58 7.86 -1.68 2.81
N VAL A 59 6.69 -1.59 2.18
CA VAL A 59 5.69 -2.67 2.16
C VAL A 59 5.61 -3.28 0.77
N THR A 60 5.30 -2.46 -0.24
CA THR A 60 5.12 -2.89 -1.63
C THR A 60 4.99 -1.67 -2.55
N ASP A 61 5.13 -1.86 -3.85
CA ASP A 61 4.68 -0.89 -4.86
C ASP A 61 3.15 -0.93 -4.94
N GLY A 62 2.53 0.23 -5.13
CA GLY A 62 1.08 0.38 -5.20
C GLY A 62 0.62 1.83 -5.31
N ASN A 63 -0.44 2.05 -6.09
CA ASN A 63 -0.97 3.38 -6.44
C ASN A 63 -2.17 3.80 -5.58
N ALA A 64 -2.74 2.89 -4.81
CA ALA A 64 -3.76 3.18 -3.83
C ALA A 64 -3.72 2.14 -2.71
N LEU A 65 -4.15 2.56 -1.52
CA LEU A 65 -4.13 1.74 -0.32
C LEU A 65 -5.47 1.80 0.42
N SER A 66 -5.89 0.66 0.96
CA SER A 66 -6.92 0.57 1.98
C SER A 66 -6.53 -0.47 3.03
N VAL A 67 -6.96 -0.25 4.28
CA VAL A 67 -6.81 -1.22 5.37
C VAL A 67 -8.13 -1.95 5.56
N VAL A 68 -8.08 -3.28 5.65
CA VAL A 68 -9.25 -4.11 5.93
C VAL A 68 -9.60 -3.99 7.42
N ASN A 69 -10.77 -3.46 7.73
CA ASN A 69 -11.16 -3.14 9.11
C ASN A 69 -12.08 -4.18 9.75
N LYS A 70 -12.59 -5.14 8.98
CA LYS A 70 -13.50 -6.18 9.47
C LYS A 70 -13.41 -7.48 8.69
N GLY A 71 -14.00 -8.53 9.25
CA GLY A 71 -14.06 -9.84 8.62
C GLY A 71 -12.76 -10.63 8.77
N LYS A 72 -12.63 -11.67 7.95
CA LYS A 72 -11.54 -12.66 8.02
C LYS A 72 -10.13 -12.07 7.93
N TYR A 73 -9.96 -10.98 7.19
CA TYR A 73 -8.63 -10.42 6.89
C TYR A 73 -8.36 -9.10 7.61
N VAL A 74 -9.00 -8.83 8.75
CA VAL A 74 -8.78 -7.60 9.53
C VAL A 74 -7.27 -7.34 9.75
N GLY A 75 -6.85 -6.10 9.50
CA GLY A 75 -5.45 -5.66 9.54
C GLY A 75 -4.66 -5.88 8.25
N SER A 76 -5.18 -6.68 7.30
CA SER A 76 -4.58 -6.84 5.98
C SER A 76 -4.76 -5.58 5.12
N LEU A 77 -3.97 -5.48 4.06
CA LEU A 77 -3.97 -4.34 3.14
C LEU A 77 -4.62 -4.74 1.83
N LEU A 78 -5.43 -3.85 1.26
CA LEU A 78 -5.87 -3.93 -0.12
C LEU A 78 -5.16 -2.84 -0.91
N VAL A 79 -4.42 -3.24 -1.93
CA VAL A 79 -3.52 -2.36 -2.69
C VAL A 79 -3.86 -2.42 -4.17
N ALA A 80 -4.02 -1.26 -4.81
CA ALA A 80 -4.06 -1.17 -6.27
C ALA A 80 -2.63 -1.27 -6.80
N GLN A 81 -2.29 -2.36 -7.50
CA GLN A 81 -0.95 -2.54 -8.04
C GLN A 81 -0.92 -2.40 -9.55
N HIS A 82 -0.06 -1.53 -10.06
CA HIS A 82 0.24 -1.51 -11.48
C HIS A 82 1.03 -2.75 -11.88
N ARG A 83 0.46 -3.58 -12.74
CA ARG A 83 1.08 -4.83 -13.20
C ARG A 83 1.17 -4.82 -14.71
N VAL A 84 2.34 -5.13 -15.23
CA VAL A 84 2.55 -5.32 -16.68
C VAL A 84 2.26 -6.78 -17.04
N MET A 85 1.41 -6.98 -18.04
CA MET A 85 1.14 -8.29 -18.63
C MET A 85 1.84 -8.38 -19.98
N SER A 86 2.78 -9.32 -20.11
CA SER A 86 3.51 -9.57 -21.35
C SER A 86 2.55 -9.73 -22.53
N GLY A 87 2.66 -8.85 -23.52
CA GLY A 87 1.86 -8.87 -24.74
C GLY A 87 0.44 -8.30 -24.62
N HIS A 88 0.00 -7.87 -23.43
CA HIS A 88 -1.38 -7.42 -23.19
C HIS A 88 -1.49 -6.05 -22.50
N GLY A 89 -0.38 -5.30 -22.41
CA GLY A 89 -0.36 -3.99 -21.77
C GLY A 89 -0.25 -4.07 -20.25
N SER A 90 -0.87 -3.13 -19.56
CA SER A 90 -0.88 -3.05 -18.09
C SER A 90 -2.31 -3.12 -17.55
N TRP A 91 -2.43 -3.56 -16.31
CA TRP A 91 -3.68 -3.58 -15.55
C TRP A 91 -3.39 -3.26 -14.08
N ASP A 92 -4.40 -2.80 -13.34
CA ASP A 92 -4.25 -2.25 -11.99
C ASP A 92 -5.11 -3.01 -10.96
N PRO A 93 -4.91 -4.32 -10.77
CA PRO A 93 -5.74 -5.10 -9.87
C PRO A 93 -5.63 -4.64 -8.42
N GLN A 94 -6.73 -4.79 -7.70
CA GLN A 94 -6.74 -4.81 -6.24
C GLN A 94 -6.14 -6.13 -5.76
N VAL A 95 -5.13 -6.03 -4.89
CA VAL A 95 -4.39 -7.15 -4.36
C VAL A 95 -4.47 -7.11 -2.85
N LEU A 96 -5.02 -8.17 -2.25
CA LEU A 96 -5.05 -8.37 -0.82
C LEU A 96 -3.68 -8.88 -0.37
N MET A 97 -3.09 -8.20 0.62
CA MET A 97 -1.75 -8.47 1.13
C MET A 97 -1.74 -8.49 2.66
N SER A 98 -0.78 -9.22 3.22
CA SER A 98 -0.50 -9.14 4.65
C SER A 98 0.06 -7.75 5.02
N PRO A 99 0.02 -7.36 6.31
CA PRO A 99 0.72 -6.17 6.81
C PRO A 99 2.19 -6.07 6.42
N ALA A 100 2.83 -7.22 6.18
CA ALA A 100 4.24 -7.33 5.80
C ALA A 100 4.47 -7.19 4.28
N GLY A 101 3.42 -6.93 3.48
CA GLY A 101 3.53 -6.77 2.03
C GLY A 101 3.50 -8.07 1.23
N LYS A 102 3.23 -9.22 1.87
CA LYS A 102 3.12 -10.49 1.15
C LYS A 102 1.73 -10.60 0.53
N THR A 103 1.66 -10.86 -0.78
CA THR A 103 0.38 -11.13 -1.46
C THR A 103 -0.32 -12.35 -0.84
N ILE A 104 -1.59 -12.15 -0.47
CA ILE A 104 -2.53 -13.19 -0.02
C ILE A 104 -3.40 -13.63 -1.20
N LYS A 105 -4.00 -12.66 -1.91
CA LYS A 105 -4.94 -12.93 -3.02
C LYS A 105 -4.96 -11.76 -4.00
N VAL A 106 -5.05 -12.04 -5.30
CA VAL A 106 -5.41 -11.04 -6.30
C VAL A 106 -6.93 -10.99 -6.39
N VAL A 107 -7.53 -9.84 -6.08
CA VAL A 107 -8.99 -9.64 -6.09
C VAL A 107 -9.47 -9.24 -7.49
N GLY A 108 -8.65 -8.48 -8.24
CA GLY A 108 -8.96 -7.97 -9.57
C GLY A 108 -9.37 -6.49 -9.56
N GLU A 109 -9.87 -5.97 -10.67
CA GLU A 109 -10.26 -4.55 -10.82
C GLU A 109 -11.72 -4.32 -10.39
N ASP A 110 -12.02 -4.61 -9.11
CA ASP A 110 -13.35 -4.40 -8.54
C ASP A 110 -13.40 -3.13 -7.69
N ALA A 111 -14.28 -2.19 -8.05
CA ALA A 111 -14.52 -0.97 -7.29
C ALA A 111 -15.08 -1.24 -5.88
N ASN A 112 -15.69 -2.40 -5.64
CA ASN A 112 -16.17 -2.85 -4.34
C ASN A 112 -15.23 -3.84 -3.66
N ALA A 113 -14.01 -4.04 -4.17
CA ALA A 113 -13.08 -5.06 -3.68
C ALA A 113 -12.90 -5.04 -2.15
N LEU A 114 -12.80 -3.85 -1.54
CA LEU A 114 -12.68 -3.73 -0.08
C LEU A 114 -13.90 -4.30 0.63
N ARG A 115 -15.11 -3.94 0.20
CA ARG A 115 -16.36 -4.45 0.79
C ARG A 115 -16.49 -5.95 0.61
N SER A 116 -16.12 -6.46 -0.56
CA SER A 116 -16.12 -7.89 -0.87
C SER A 116 -15.19 -8.65 0.07
N VAL A 117 -13.95 -8.18 0.24
CA VAL A 117 -12.97 -8.77 1.17
C VAL A 117 -13.44 -8.69 2.62
N GLU A 118 -14.01 -7.57 3.05
CA GLU A 118 -14.55 -7.37 4.40
C GLU A 118 -15.82 -8.23 4.69
N ALA A 119 -16.52 -8.64 3.65
CA ALA A 119 -17.68 -9.53 3.75
C ALA A 119 -17.27 -11.01 3.94
N GLU A 120 -16.03 -11.39 3.59
CA GLU A 120 -15.55 -12.76 3.77
C GLU A 120 -15.55 -13.15 5.27
N ARG A 121 -16.15 -14.31 5.55
CA ARG A 121 -16.21 -14.93 6.87
C ARG A 121 -15.24 -16.12 6.90
N ASN A 122 -14.83 -16.50 8.11
CA ASN A 122 -14.07 -17.74 8.34
C ASN A 122 -14.93 -18.96 8.10
#